data_AF-A0A4R8M6N8-F1
#
_entry.id   AF-A0A4R8M6N8-F1
#
_cell.length_a   1.000
_cell.length_b   1.000
_cell.length_c   1.000
_cell.angle_alpha   90.00
_cell.angle_beta   90.00
_cell.angle_gamma   90.00
#
_symmetry.space_group_name_H-M   'P 1'
#
loop_
_entity.id
_entity.type
_entity.pdbx_description
1 polymer ?
#
loop_
_entity_poly.entity_id
_entity_poly.type
_entity_poly.pdbx_seq_one_letter_code
_entity_poly.pdbx_strand_id
1 'polypeptide(L)'
;MDYHNVYNYHYNRTFYAVKSIFIDEFKKAKGKNRPFLSMANNILRQLNHFRDQKFEARLKEHAVKSYLVFLDRYSYYEGEKSEVISWVLENEALENFSKSSKYPYSSFIEDLAIRECLNEVGRHYGNYYDYYQLIYKHGCYHYFYLKDFVDCSFKGSLEYESMSSEGFDNNQEIVASFKGDDDLQVLENDDYKSQYDIGIKSLIGEFVNGQYLEPLKKPIVEPNNNKEIKTDDLKSEKQINVESLINQFTDNERFLIIHVLYKLINNDVKDEDVDYTNITSANLMKIMRLAGAFDDTSIFSQDSKNNTSYSKVAKGINYYGVSKRLKLLESTILKLQAFKIDILITELERMKTKHLQKLRIS
;
A
#
# COMPACT_ATOMS: atom_id res chain seq x y z
N MET A 1 12.54 16.09 8.84
CA MET A 1 11.22 15.54 8.46
C MET A 1 11.47 14.70 7.24
N ASP A 2 10.99 13.47 7.20
CA ASP A 2 11.20 12.60 6.05
C ASP A 2 10.19 12.98 4.96
N TYR A 3 10.66 13.75 3.97
CA TYR A 3 9.81 14.35 2.95
C TYR A 3 9.36 13.33 1.91
N HIS A 4 10.16 12.29 1.68
CA HIS A 4 9.79 11.16 0.84
C HIS A 4 8.61 10.38 1.43
N ASN A 5 8.65 10.08 2.74
CA ASN A 5 7.54 9.41 3.41
C ASN A 5 6.24 10.24 3.40
N VAL A 6 6.33 11.57 3.54
CA VAL A 6 5.17 12.46 3.42
C VAL A 6 4.61 12.43 2.00
N TYR A 7 5.48 12.48 0.97
CA TYR A 7 5.08 12.39 -0.43
C TYR A 7 4.35 11.06 -0.70
N ASN A 8 4.95 9.93 -0.36
CA ASN A 8 4.35 8.60 -0.57
C ASN A 8 3.01 8.49 0.16
N TYR A 9 2.93 9.04 1.38
CA TYR A 9 1.67 9.06 2.12
C TYR A 9 0.54 9.74 1.33
N HIS A 10 0.77 10.95 0.83
CA HIS A 10 -0.26 11.68 0.09
C HIS A 10 -0.54 11.07 -1.29
N TYR A 11 0.50 10.57 -1.97
CA TYR A 11 0.38 9.91 -3.27
C TYR A 11 -0.52 8.66 -3.19
N ASN A 12 -0.21 7.75 -2.28
CA ASN A 12 -0.94 6.49 -2.12
C ASN A 12 -2.37 6.70 -1.66
N ARG A 13 -2.57 7.63 -0.72
CA ARG A 13 -3.91 7.98 -0.25
C ARG A 13 -4.77 8.53 -1.38
N THR A 14 -4.18 9.35 -2.25
CA THR A 14 -4.84 9.85 -3.47
C THR A 14 -5.18 8.71 -4.40
N PHE A 15 -4.24 7.80 -4.64
CA PHE A 15 -4.48 6.65 -5.51
C PHE A 15 -5.64 5.78 -5.02
N TYR A 16 -5.69 5.44 -3.73
CA TYR A 16 -6.79 4.65 -3.16
C TYR A 16 -8.15 5.35 -3.29
N ALA A 17 -8.20 6.66 -3.08
CA ALA A 17 -9.42 7.44 -3.26
C ALA A 17 -9.88 7.41 -4.72
N VAL A 18 -8.97 7.65 -5.66
CA VAL A 18 -9.25 7.63 -7.10
C VAL A 18 -9.67 6.23 -7.57
N LYS A 19 -8.97 5.18 -7.15
CA LYS A 19 -9.33 3.79 -7.43
C LYS A 19 -10.75 3.48 -6.97
N SER A 20 -11.12 3.93 -5.77
CA SER A 20 -12.47 3.73 -5.22
C SER A 20 -13.53 4.44 -6.07
N ILE A 21 -13.27 5.69 -6.48
CA ILE A 21 -14.14 6.46 -7.39
C ILE A 21 -14.35 5.71 -8.71
N PHE A 22 -13.27 5.23 -9.33
CA PHE A 22 -13.36 4.47 -10.58
C PHE A 22 -14.20 3.19 -10.40
N ILE A 23 -13.95 2.42 -9.35
CA ILE A 23 -14.67 1.17 -9.10
C ILE A 23 -16.16 1.41 -8.86
N ASP A 24 -16.52 2.44 -8.08
CA ASP A 24 -17.91 2.78 -7.82
C ASP A 24 -18.62 3.24 -9.09
N GLU A 25 -17.98 4.09 -9.89
CA GLU A 25 -18.54 4.52 -11.17
C GLU A 25 -18.61 3.36 -12.17
N PHE A 26 -17.66 2.43 -12.17
CA PHE A 26 -17.69 1.22 -12.98
C PHE A 26 -18.90 0.35 -12.61
N LYS A 27 -19.12 0.09 -11.32
CA LYS A 27 -20.28 -0.68 -10.82
C LYS A 27 -21.60 0.00 -11.21
N LYS A 28 -21.74 1.32 -10.99
CA LYS A 28 -22.94 2.09 -11.37
C LYS A 28 -23.18 2.08 -12.88
N ALA A 29 -22.12 2.25 -13.66
CA ALA A 29 -22.19 2.24 -15.12
C ALA A 29 -22.59 0.88 -15.67
N LYS A 30 -22.03 -0.21 -15.10
CA LYS A 30 -22.34 -1.59 -15.49
C LYS A 30 -23.80 -1.94 -15.20
N GLY A 31 -24.33 -1.54 -14.03
CA GLY A 31 -25.76 -1.69 -13.72
C GLY A 31 -26.71 -0.92 -14.66
N LYS A 32 -26.19 0.04 -15.44
CA LYS A 32 -26.95 0.83 -16.42
C LYS A 32 -26.54 0.54 -17.88
N ASN A 33 -25.72 -0.49 -18.13
CA ASN A 33 -25.18 -0.82 -19.46
C ASN A 33 -24.53 0.37 -20.18
N ARG A 34 -23.85 1.26 -19.44
CA ARG A 34 -23.18 2.42 -20.05
C ARG A 34 -21.90 2.02 -20.76
N PRO A 35 -21.56 2.61 -21.92
CA PRO A 35 -20.28 2.36 -22.58
C PRO A 35 -19.09 2.76 -21.70
N PHE A 36 -18.07 1.91 -21.65
CA PHE A 36 -16.83 2.13 -20.91
C PHE A 36 -16.17 3.47 -21.29
N LEU A 37 -15.94 3.70 -22.59
CA LEU A 37 -15.25 4.88 -23.12
C LEU A 37 -15.86 6.20 -22.61
N SER A 38 -17.19 6.32 -22.69
CA SER A 38 -17.89 7.55 -22.31
C SER A 38 -17.77 7.84 -20.81
N MET A 39 -17.83 6.80 -19.98
CA MET A 39 -17.72 6.93 -18.53
C MET A 39 -16.26 7.19 -18.11
N ALA A 40 -15.31 6.43 -18.66
CA ALA A 40 -13.87 6.58 -18.45
C ALA A 40 -13.39 8.01 -18.73
N ASN A 41 -13.71 8.51 -19.93
CA ASN A 41 -13.35 9.87 -20.36
C ASN A 41 -13.97 10.94 -19.47
N ASN A 42 -15.18 10.72 -18.96
CA ASN A 42 -15.81 11.66 -18.05
C ASN A 42 -15.08 11.73 -16.71
N ILE A 43 -14.69 10.59 -16.12
CA ILE A 43 -13.92 10.54 -14.87
C ILE A 43 -12.56 11.20 -15.07
N LEU A 44 -11.81 10.82 -16.11
CA LEU A 44 -10.50 11.39 -16.40
C LEU A 44 -10.54 12.91 -16.62
N ARG A 45 -11.55 13.41 -17.34
CA ARG A 45 -11.75 14.85 -17.54
C ARG A 45 -11.95 15.57 -16.21
N GLN A 46 -12.76 15.02 -15.31
CA GLN A 46 -12.99 15.60 -13.98
C GLN A 46 -11.72 15.58 -13.12
N LEU A 47 -10.96 14.48 -13.14
CA LEU A 47 -9.70 14.35 -12.41
C LEU A 47 -8.65 15.34 -12.94
N ASN A 48 -8.49 15.47 -14.25
CA ASN A 48 -7.56 16.43 -14.85
C ASN A 48 -7.95 17.87 -14.49
N HIS A 49 -9.24 18.21 -14.58
CA HIS A 49 -9.72 19.53 -14.19
C HIS A 49 -9.44 19.85 -12.71
N PHE A 50 -9.70 18.89 -11.82
CA PHE A 50 -9.44 19.02 -10.39
C PHE A 50 -7.94 19.14 -10.09
N ARG A 51 -7.10 18.32 -10.75
CA ARG A 51 -5.63 18.38 -10.68
C ARG A 51 -5.15 19.79 -11.03
N ASP A 52 -5.59 20.31 -12.17
CA ASP A 52 -5.09 21.57 -12.73
C ASP A 52 -5.53 22.78 -11.91
N GLN A 53 -6.82 22.84 -11.55
CA GLN A 53 -7.38 23.99 -10.83
C GLN A 53 -6.97 24.07 -9.36
N LYS A 54 -6.78 22.91 -8.70
CA LYS A 54 -6.56 22.90 -7.25
C LYS A 54 -5.08 22.76 -6.91
N PHE A 55 -4.41 21.77 -7.46
CA PHE A 55 -3.06 21.42 -7.03
C PHE A 55 -2.00 22.09 -7.91
N GLU A 56 -2.13 21.97 -9.24
CA GLU A 56 -1.15 22.59 -10.14
C GLU A 56 -1.17 24.13 -10.04
N ALA A 57 -2.35 24.73 -9.90
CA ALA A 57 -2.48 26.16 -9.64
C ALA A 57 -1.76 26.61 -8.36
N ARG A 58 -1.96 25.91 -7.23
CA ARG A 58 -1.32 26.23 -5.95
C ARG A 58 0.19 26.06 -5.99
N LEU A 59 0.69 25.00 -6.65
CA LEU A 59 2.12 24.76 -6.85
C LEU A 59 2.76 25.91 -7.64
N LYS A 60 2.11 26.37 -8.72
CA LYS A 60 2.56 27.51 -9.52
C LYS A 60 2.45 28.84 -8.77
N GLU A 61 1.42 29.02 -7.94
CA GLU A 61 1.23 30.24 -7.17
C GLU A 61 2.26 30.40 -6.05
N HIS A 62 2.55 29.32 -5.31
CA HIS A 62 3.29 29.41 -4.06
C HIS A 62 4.72 28.84 -4.12
N ALA A 63 5.02 27.96 -5.07
CA ALA A 63 6.25 27.17 -5.07
C ALA A 63 6.80 26.88 -6.47
N VAL A 64 6.62 27.80 -7.43
CA VAL A 64 6.91 27.57 -8.85
C VAL A 64 8.32 27.04 -9.13
N LYS A 65 9.34 27.56 -8.44
CA LYS A 65 10.74 27.13 -8.65
C LYS A 65 10.96 25.69 -8.21
N SER A 66 10.59 25.36 -6.96
CA SER A 66 10.65 23.99 -6.43
C SER A 66 9.83 23.01 -7.28
N TYR A 67 8.67 23.45 -7.75
CA TYR A 67 7.81 22.63 -8.60
C TYR A 67 8.48 22.30 -9.94
N LEU A 68 9.04 23.30 -10.63
CA LEU A 68 9.73 23.10 -11.92
C LEU A 68 10.95 22.20 -11.77
N VAL A 69 11.74 22.38 -10.70
CA VAL A 69 12.86 21.48 -10.36
C VAL A 69 12.38 20.04 -10.23
N PHE A 70 11.28 19.81 -9.52
CA PHE A 70 10.74 18.46 -9.36
C PHE A 70 10.25 17.87 -10.69
N LEU A 71 9.62 18.67 -11.56
CA LEU A 71 9.18 18.19 -12.88
C LEU A 71 10.36 17.78 -13.77
N ASP A 72 11.51 18.46 -13.64
CA ASP A 72 12.71 18.23 -14.44
C ASP A 72 13.65 17.16 -13.85
N ARG A 73 13.22 16.47 -12.78
CA ARG A 73 14.05 15.52 -12.00
C ARG A 73 14.79 14.48 -12.85
N TYR A 74 14.13 13.90 -13.85
CA TYR A 74 14.72 12.86 -14.70
C TYR A 74 15.65 13.39 -15.79
N SER A 75 15.75 14.71 -15.95
CA SER A 75 16.75 15.32 -16.83
C SER A 75 18.14 15.35 -16.18
N TYR A 76 18.21 15.22 -14.85
CA TYR A 76 19.45 15.29 -14.07
C TYR A 76 19.79 14.00 -13.32
N TYR A 77 18.80 13.14 -13.06
CA TYR A 77 18.97 11.92 -12.27
C TYR A 77 18.55 10.67 -13.03
N GLU A 78 19.47 9.70 -13.10
CA GLU A 78 19.21 8.30 -13.45
C GLU A 78 19.09 7.48 -12.15
N GLY A 79 18.14 6.55 -12.08
CA GLY A 79 17.98 5.69 -10.91
C GLY A 79 16.54 5.23 -10.69
N GLU A 80 16.34 4.48 -9.60
CA GLU A 80 15.03 4.02 -9.15
C GLU A 80 14.12 5.21 -8.84
N LYS A 81 12.85 5.13 -9.24
CA LYS A 81 11.89 6.23 -9.13
C LYS A 81 11.78 6.77 -7.70
N SER A 82 11.77 5.86 -6.72
CA SER A 82 11.68 6.19 -5.29
C SER A 82 12.89 7.00 -4.80
N GLU A 83 14.10 6.58 -5.20
CA GLU A 83 15.35 7.26 -4.83
C GLU A 83 15.43 8.66 -5.45
N VAL A 84 15.11 8.79 -6.74
CA VAL A 84 15.11 10.09 -7.43
C VAL A 84 14.12 11.06 -6.79
N ILE A 85 12.92 10.59 -6.41
CA ILE A 85 11.94 11.43 -5.69
C ILE A 85 12.50 11.88 -4.35
N SER A 86 13.09 10.98 -3.55
CA SER A 86 13.68 11.32 -2.26
C SER A 86 14.79 12.38 -2.41
N TRP A 87 15.76 12.17 -3.32
CA TRP A 87 16.87 13.10 -3.53
C TRP A 87 16.38 14.50 -3.89
N VAL A 88 15.44 14.60 -4.83
CA VAL A 88 14.94 15.91 -5.30
C VAL A 88 14.12 16.63 -4.25
N LEU A 89 13.30 15.91 -3.47
CA LEU A 89 12.50 16.52 -2.41
C LEU A 89 13.33 16.96 -1.21
N GLU A 90 14.41 16.25 -0.91
CA GLU A 90 15.24 16.52 0.27
C GLU A 90 16.33 17.56 0.00
N ASN A 91 16.69 17.81 -1.27
CA ASN A 91 17.73 18.76 -1.65
C ASN A 91 17.18 19.87 -2.55
N GLU A 92 17.12 19.67 -3.87
CA GLU A 92 16.97 20.75 -4.85
C GLU A 92 15.62 21.47 -4.74
N ALA A 93 14.52 20.71 -4.54
CA ALA A 93 13.21 21.31 -4.38
C ALA A 93 13.12 22.10 -3.07
N LEU A 94 13.80 21.64 -2.00
CA LEU A 94 13.83 22.32 -0.70
C LEU A 94 14.67 23.60 -0.76
N GLU A 95 15.83 23.57 -1.41
CA GLU A 95 16.70 24.75 -1.62
C GLU A 95 15.99 25.85 -2.41
N ASN A 96 15.16 25.46 -3.38
CA ASN A 96 14.39 26.40 -4.20
C ASN A 96 13.07 26.85 -3.55
N PHE A 97 12.74 26.35 -2.35
CA PHE A 97 11.48 26.65 -1.69
C PHE A 97 11.51 27.94 -0.89
N SER A 98 10.67 28.89 -1.28
CA SER A 98 10.50 30.15 -0.54
C SER A 98 9.53 29.95 0.62
N LYS A 99 10.08 29.76 1.82
CA LYS A 99 9.29 29.48 3.02
C LYS A 99 8.28 30.61 3.33
N SER A 100 7.00 30.24 3.43
CA SER A 100 5.92 31.11 3.88
C SER A 100 5.22 30.50 5.09
N SER A 101 4.76 31.32 6.04
CA SER A 101 3.97 30.86 7.18
C SER A 101 2.60 30.29 6.77
N LYS A 102 2.07 30.71 5.61
CA LYS A 102 0.77 30.26 5.08
C LYS A 102 0.88 29.05 4.16
N TYR A 103 2.09 28.76 3.66
CA TYR A 103 2.35 27.64 2.76
C TYR A 103 3.70 27.01 3.13
N PRO A 104 3.72 26.12 4.14
CA PRO A 104 4.93 25.42 4.55
C PRO A 104 5.33 24.37 3.52
N TYR A 105 6.58 23.91 3.58
CA TYR A 105 7.11 22.93 2.64
C TYR A 105 6.34 21.60 2.65
N SER A 106 5.77 21.21 3.79
CA SER A 106 4.89 20.03 3.87
C SER A 106 3.63 20.18 3.01
N SER A 107 3.07 21.39 2.89
CA SER A 107 1.92 21.65 2.02
C SER A 107 2.30 21.63 0.54
N PHE A 108 3.53 22.04 0.21
CA PHE A 108 4.08 21.86 -1.13
C PHE A 108 4.19 20.37 -1.49
N ILE A 109 4.77 19.56 -0.60
CA ILE A 109 4.91 18.12 -0.83
C ILE A 109 3.55 17.43 -0.98
N GLU A 110 2.58 17.81 -0.15
CA GLU A 110 1.20 17.31 -0.26
C GLU A 110 0.58 17.63 -1.63
N ASP A 111 0.56 18.91 -2.02
CA ASP A 111 -0.03 19.32 -3.31
C ASP A 111 0.68 18.64 -4.49
N LEU A 112 2.00 18.50 -4.40
CA LEU A 112 2.83 17.84 -5.41
C LEU A 112 2.50 16.35 -5.52
N ALA A 113 2.45 15.62 -4.41
CA ALA A 113 2.14 14.19 -4.39
C ALA A 113 0.75 13.89 -4.95
N ILE A 114 -0.25 14.71 -4.59
CA ILE A 114 -1.62 14.57 -5.12
C ILE A 114 -1.62 14.85 -6.63
N ARG A 115 -0.97 15.92 -7.09
CA ARG A 115 -0.86 16.27 -8.50
C ARG A 115 -0.22 15.16 -9.31
N GLU A 116 0.92 14.64 -8.85
CA GLU A 116 1.66 13.57 -9.54
C GLU A 116 0.85 12.28 -9.59
N CYS A 117 0.14 11.91 -8.52
CA CYS A 117 -0.75 10.76 -8.52
C CYS A 117 -1.86 10.91 -9.57
N LEU A 118 -2.55 12.06 -9.61
CA LEU A 118 -3.61 12.31 -10.59
C LEU A 118 -3.08 12.31 -12.03
N ASN A 119 -1.87 12.84 -12.24
CA ASN A 119 -1.20 12.80 -13.53
C ASN A 119 -0.86 11.36 -13.95
N GLU A 120 -0.38 10.54 -13.01
CA GLU A 120 -0.04 9.15 -13.27
C GLU A 120 -1.27 8.30 -13.60
N VAL A 121 -2.39 8.53 -12.91
CA VAL A 121 -3.68 7.91 -13.26
C VAL A 121 -4.03 8.23 -14.72
N GLY A 122 -3.93 9.50 -15.12
CA GLY A 122 -4.20 9.91 -16.50
C GLY A 122 -3.26 9.26 -17.51
N ARG A 123 -1.96 9.24 -17.24
CA ARG A 123 -0.93 8.62 -18.09
C ARG A 123 -1.19 7.12 -18.26
N HIS A 124 -1.34 6.39 -17.16
CA HIS A 124 -1.50 4.93 -17.17
C HIS A 124 -2.78 4.53 -17.91
N TYR A 125 -3.88 5.26 -17.67
CA TYR A 125 -5.13 5.02 -18.40
C TYR A 125 -5.01 5.28 -19.89
N GLY A 126 -4.30 6.34 -20.29
CA GLY A 126 -4.04 6.64 -21.69
C GLY A 126 -3.21 5.56 -22.37
N ASN A 127 -2.19 5.05 -21.68
CA ASN A 127 -1.28 4.03 -22.20
C ASN A 127 -1.88 2.62 -22.24
N TYR A 128 -2.76 2.30 -21.30
CA TYR A 128 -3.30 0.94 -21.10
C TYR A 128 -4.83 0.92 -21.08
N TYR A 129 -5.45 1.72 -21.95
CA TYR A 129 -6.91 1.84 -22.05
C TYR A 129 -7.62 0.48 -22.20
N ASP A 130 -7.14 -0.37 -23.11
CA ASP A 130 -7.72 -1.69 -23.38
C ASP A 130 -7.70 -2.59 -22.13
N TYR A 131 -6.65 -2.47 -21.30
CA TYR A 131 -6.53 -3.21 -20.05
C TYR A 131 -7.63 -2.81 -19.05
N TYR A 132 -7.85 -1.51 -18.84
CA TYR A 132 -8.93 -1.03 -17.98
C TYR A 132 -10.33 -1.33 -18.53
N GLN A 133 -10.47 -1.43 -19.86
CA GLN A 133 -11.72 -1.84 -20.48
C GLN A 133 -12.09 -3.29 -20.11
N LEU A 134 -11.10 -4.19 -20.07
CA LEU A 134 -11.30 -5.56 -19.62
C LEU A 134 -11.68 -5.61 -18.14
N ILE A 135 -11.01 -4.83 -17.28
CA ILE A 135 -11.36 -4.69 -15.86
C ILE A 135 -12.84 -4.33 -15.69
N TYR A 136 -13.30 -3.32 -16.45
CA TYR A 136 -14.70 -2.90 -16.43
C TYR A 136 -15.64 -4.00 -16.94
N LYS A 137 -15.34 -4.58 -18.10
CA LYS A 137 -16.15 -5.60 -18.78
C LYS A 137 -16.37 -6.81 -17.86
N HIS A 138 -15.31 -7.31 -17.24
CA HIS A 138 -15.36 -8.52 -16.42
C HIS A 138 -15.61 -8.24 -14.93
N GLY A 139 -15.46 -6.99 -14.47
CA GLY A 139 -15.66 -6.60 -13.08
C GLY A 139 -14.54 -7.04 -12.14
N CYS A 140 -13.36 -7.33 -12.67
CA CYS A 140 -12.18 -7.82 -11.95
C CYS A 140 -11.37 -6.64 -11.37
N TYR A 141 -12.00 -5.86 -10.50
CA TYR A 141 -11.44 -4.60 -9.98
C TYR A 141 -10.14 -4.74 -9.16
N HIS A 142 -9.78 -5.95 -8.75
CA HIS A 142 -8.50 -6.24 -8.09
C HIS A 142 -7.30 -5.96 -9.01
N TYR A 143 -7.48 -6.06 -10.33
CA TYR A 143 -6.48 -5.71 -11.34
C TYR A 143 -6.31 -4.19 -11.54
N PHE A 144 -7.04 -3.33 -10.81
CA PHE A 144 -6.87 -1.88 -10.91
C PHE A 144 -5.62 -1.41 -10.14
N TYR A 145 -4.53 -1.16 -10.87
CA TYR A 145 -3.25 -0.63 -10.37
C TYR A 145 -2.60 0.34 -11.37
N LEU A 146 -1.51 1.01 -10.99
CA LEU A 146 -0.75 1.98 -11.83
C LEU A 146 0.68 1.53 -12.16
N LYS A 147 0.99 0.24 -12.00
CA LYS A 147 2.28 -0.35 -12.39
C LYS A 147 2.41 -0.45 -13.91
N ASP A 148 3.51 0.06 -14.46
CA ASP A 148 3.81 -0.08 -15.89
C ASP A 148 4.11 -1.55 -16.24
N PHE A 149 3.78 -1.96 -17.47
CA PHE A 149 4.10 -3.28 -17.98
C PHE A 149 5.53 -3.25 -18.53
N VAL A 150 6.49 -3.60 -17.67
CA VAL A 150 7.92 -3.66 -17.99
C VAL A 150 8.22 -4.98 -18.72
N ASP A 151 9.17 -4.98 -19.64
CA ASP A 151 9.67 -6.15 -20.40
C ASP A 151 8.71 -6.85 -21.37
N CYS A 152 7.44 -6.47 -21.41
CA CYS A 152 6.46 -7.01 -22.34
C CYS A 152 5.43 -5.96 -22.78
N SER A 153 4.79 -6.15 -23.93
CA SER A 153 3.60 -5.36 -24.25
C SER A 153 2.51 -5.69 -23.23
N PHE A 154 1.72 -4.72 -22.77
CA PHE A 154 0.63 -4.98 -21.82
C PHE A 154 -0.37 -6.03 -22.33
N LYS A 155 -0.47 -6.25 -23.64
CA LYS A 155 -1.31 -7.28 -24.25
C LYS A 155 -0.78 -8.72 -24.08
N GLY A 156 0.50 -8.85 -23.75
CA GLY A 156 1.15 -10.12 -23.42
C GLY A 156 1.41 -10.28 -21.92
N SER A 157 0.82 -9.42 -21.07
CA SER A 157 0.84 -9.66 -19.62
C SER A 157 -0.13 -10.79 -19.28
N LEU A 158 0.21 -11.57 -18.26
CA LEU A 158 -0.61 -12.70 -17.81
C LEU A 158 -2.02 -12.23 -17.44
N GLU A 159 -2.14 -11.06 -16.82
CA GLU A 159 -3.40 -10.46 -16.43
C GLU A 159 -4.26 -10.10 -17.65
N TYR A 160 -3.67 -9.50 -18.67
CA TYR A 160 -4.39 -9.14 -19.89
C TYR A 160 -4.81 -10.39 -20.69
N GLU A 161 -3.91 -11.36 -20.86
CA GLU A 161 -4.20 -12.63 -21.54
C GLU A 161 -5.32 -13.39 -20.84
N SER A 162 -5.24 -13.46 -19.50
CA SER A 162 -6.27 -14.08 -18.67
C SER A 162 -7.63 -13.42 -18.90
N MET A 163 -7.72 -12.09 -18.76
CA MET A 163 -8.97 -11.35 -18.95
C MET A 163 -9.48 -11.38 -20.41
N SER A 164 -8.60 -11.57 -21.38
CA SER A 164 -8.95 -11.61 -22.81
C SER A 164 -9.43 -12.99 -23.29
N SER A 165 -9.22 -14.04 -22.49
CA SER A 165 -9.57 -15.41 -22.85
C SER A 165 -11.09 -15.63 -22.97
N GLU A 166 -11.49 -16.46 -23.94
CA GLU A 166 -12.89 -16.89 -24.07
C GLU A 166 -13.28 -17.74 -22.85
N GLY A 167 -14.32 -17.31 -22.13
CA GLY A 167 -14.80 -17.98 -20.93
C GLY A 167 -14.21 -17.47 -19.61
N PHE A 168 -13.53 -16.31 -19.60
CA PHE A 168 -13.06 -15.67 -18.36
C PHE A 168 -14.19 -15.55 -17.33
N ASP A 169 -14.06 -16.34 -16.24
CA ASP A 169 -14.90 -16.24 -15.05
C ASP A 169 -14.12 -15.52 -13.96
N ASN A 170 -14.63 -14.35 -13.55
CA ASN A 170 -14.04 -13.55 -12.48
C ASN A 170 -14.18 -14.22 -11.08
N ASN A 171 -14.85 -15.38 -10.99
CA ASN A 171 -14.84 -16.26 -9.82
C ASN A 171 -13.70 -17.28 -9.81
N GLN A 172 -12.94 -17.43 -10.90
CA GLN A 172 -11.68 -18.17 -10.86
C GLN A 172 -10.62 -17.28 -10.22
N GLU A 173 -10.14 -17.69 -9.04
CA GLU A 173 -8.90 -17.17 -8.46
C GLU A 173 -7.75 -17.44 -9.43
N ILE A 174 -7.53 -16.52 -10.37
CA ILE A 174 -6.27 -16.47 -11.09
C ILE A 174 -5.26 -15.91 -10.09
N VAL A 175 -4.56 -16.85 -9.44
CA VAL A 175 -3.33 -16.61 -8.69
C VAL A 175 -2.25 -16.19 -9.69
N ALA A 176 -2.40 -15.00 -10.28
CA ALA A 176 -1.31 -14.32 -10.95
C ALA A 176 -0.45 -13.73 -9.83
N SER A 177 0.72 -14.35 -9.64
CA SER A 177 1.74 -13.91 -8.70
C SER A 177 2.21 -12.51 -9.09
N PHE A 178 1.74 -11.49 -8.39
CA PHE A 178 2.36 -10.18 -8.41
C PHE A 178 3.73 -10.28 -7.76
N LYS A 179 4.77 -10.10 -8.56
CA LYS A 179 6.10 -9.69 -8.11
C LYS A 179 6.17 -8.17 -8.25
N GLY A 180 6.51 -7.50 -7.15
CA GLY A 180 7.23 -6.25 -7.20
C GLY A 180 6.49 -5.06 -6.61
N ASP A 181 7.09 -4.61 -5.52
CA ASP A 181 7.56 -3.25 -5.29
C ASP A 181 6.49 -2.26 -4.80
N ASP A 182 6.39 -2.25 -3.47
CA ASP A 182 6.90 -1.14 -2.67
C ASP A 182 6.56 0.24 -3.23
N ASP A 183 5.36 0.68 -2.91
CA ASP A 183 5.16 2.07 -2.50
C ASP A 183 3.89 2.25 -1.66
N LEU A 184 2.95 1.31 -1.67
CA LEU A 184 1.64 1.46 -1.05
C LEU A 184 1.59 1.08 0.45
N GLN A 185 2.18 1.90 1.33
CA GLN A 185 1.83 1.90 2.75
C GLN A 185 1.37 3.27 3.24
N VAL A 186 0.05 3.45 3.32
CA VAL A 186 -0.56 4.44 4.21
C VAL A 186 -1.36 3.70 5.27
N LEU A 187 -0.84 3.78 6.49
CA LEU A 187 -1.42 3.25 7.72
C LEU A 187 -2.80 3.87 7.99
N GLU A 188 -3.85 3.06 7.94
CA GLU A 188 -5.10 3.33 8.67
C GLU A 188 -4.88 2.98 10.15
N ASN A 189 -4.36 3.93 10.92
CA ASN A 189 -4.37 3.85 12.39
C ASN A 189 -5.63 4.51 12.95
N ASP A 190 -6.37 3.73 13.73
CA ASP A 190 -7.71 4.04 14.27
C ASP A 190 -7.74 5.15 15.36
N ASP A 191 -6.61 5.75 15.72
CA ASP A 191 -6.53 6.86 16.69
C ASP A 191 -6.61 8.27 16.07
N TYR A 192 -6.64 8.38 14.73
CA TYR A 192 -6.79 9.67 14.01
C TYR A 192 -8.21 9.93 13.45
N LYS A 193 -9.20 9.12 13.87
CA LYS A 193 -10.53 9.01 13.26
C LYS A 193 -11.50 10.18 13.47
N SER A 194 -11.18 11.16 14.31
CA SER A 194 -12.15 12.19 14.74
C SER A 194 -12.12 13.50 13.90
N GLN A 195 -10.97 13.89 13.34
CA GLN A 195 -10.85 15.15 12.58
C GLN A 195 -10.63 14.99 11.07
N TYR A 196 -10.30 13.79 10.57
CA TYR A 196 -9.79 13.61 9.20
C TYR A 196 -10.68 12.76 8.27
N ASP A 197 -11.76 12.16 8.80
CA ASP A 197 -12.87 11.61 8.00
C ASP A 197 -13.57 12.73 7.18
N ILE A 198 -13.35 13.98 7.58
CA ILE A 198 -13.77 15.20 6.89
C ILE A 198 -12.99 15.41 5.57
N GLY A 199 -11.72 15.00 5.49
CA GLY A 199 -10.86 15.23 4.32
C GLY A 199 -11.16 14.30 3.14
N ILE A 200 -11.49 13.02 3.41
CA ILE A 200 -11.92 12.07 2.37
C ILE A 200 -13.34 12.40 1.91
N LYS A 201 -14.25 12.78 2.83
CA LYS A 201 -15.56 13.31 2.47
C LYS A 201 -15.49 14.67 1.75
N SER A 202 -14.44 15.47 1.96
CA SER A 202 -14.16 16.71 1.21
C SER A 202 -13.62 16.43 -0.19
N LEU A 203 -12.66 15.51 -0.35
CA LEU A 203 -12.18 15.06 -1.67
C LEU A 203 -13.29 14.39 -2.49
N ILE A 204 -14.07 13.50 -1.88
CA ILE A 204 -15.21 12.83 -2.53
C ILE A 204 -16.38 13.81 -2.70
N GLY A 205 -16.63 14.70 -1.75
CA GLY A 205 -17.73 15.68 -1.79
C GLY A 205 -17.51 16.81 -2.80
N GLU A 206 -16.28 17.30 -2.94
CA GLU A 206 -15.90 18.28 -3.97
C GLU A 206 -15.88 17.64 -5.37
N PHE A 207 -15.47 16.37 -5.48
CA PHE A 207 -15.50 15.62 -6.73
C PHE A 207 -16.93 15.30 -7.20
N VAL A 208 -17.83 14.92 -6.28
CA VAL A 208 -19.20 14.50 -6.61
C VAL A 208 -20.14 15.68 -6.90
N ASN A 209 -19.89 16.88 -6.36
CA ASN A 209 -20.87 17.98 -6.42
C ASN A 209 -20.71 18.99 -7.57
N GLY A 210 -19.61 19.06 -8.32
CA GLY A 210 -19.54 19.82 -9.58
C GLY A 210 -20.17 21.23 -9.61
N GLN A 211 -20.30 21.93 -8.48
CA GLN A 211 -20.93 23.24 -8.37
C GLN A 211 -20.19 24.09 -7.32
N TYR A 212 -19.61 25.18 -7.83
CA TYR A 212 -19.27 26.37 -7.07
C TYR A 212 -20.48 26.84 -6.26
N LEU A 213 -20.32 27.05 -4.95
CA LEU A 213 -21.06 28.10 -4.24
C LEU A 213 -20.17 28.70 -3.13
N GLU A 214 -20.10 30.03 -3.15
CA GLU A 214 -19.56 30.92 -2.12
C GLU A 214 -20.10 30.64 -0.71
N PRO A 215 -19.37 31.07 0.35
CA PRO A 215 -19.57 30.57 1.70
C PRO A 215 -20.85 31.10 2.34
N LEU A 216 -21.82 30.21 2.60
CA LEU A 216 -23.02 30.55 3.36
C LEU A 216 -22.82 30.34 4.86
N LYS A 217 -23.07 31.45 5.56
CA LYS A 217 -23.12 31.67 7.01
C LYS A 217 -23.92 30.59 7.75
N LYS A 218 -23.45 30.24 8.95
CA LYS A 218 -24.20 29.49 9.98
C LYS A 218 -25.59 30.11 10.21
N PRO A 219 -26.58 29.26 10.52
CA PRO A 219 -27.32 29.48 11.75
C PRO A 219 -27.46 28.24 12.62
N ILE A 220 -27.54 28.54 13.92
CA ILE A 220 -27.89 27.71 15.07
C ILE A 220 -29.37 27.30 14.98
N VAL A 221 -29.76 26.08 15.40
CA VAL A 221 -30.92 25.78 16.27
C VAL A 221 -30.85 24.30 16.74
N GLU A 222 -31.23 24.15 18.02
CA GLU A 222 -31.29 23.00 18.93
C GLU A 222 -32.36 21.90 18.62
N PRO A 223 -32.38 20.78 19.40
CA PRO A 223 -32.90 19.48 18.96
C PRO A 223 -34.37 19.25 19.32
N ASN A 224 -35.06 18.35 18.60
CA ASN A 224 -36.14 17.56 19.21
C ASN A 224 -36.59 16.32 18.42
N ASN A 225 -36.63 15.22 19.18
CA ASN A 225 -37.63 14.15 19.28
C ASN A 225 -37.96 13.18 18.12
N ASN A 226 -37.65 11.92 18.43
CA ASN A 226 -38.47 10.71 18.35
C ASN A 226 -39.04 10.29 16.99
N LYS A 227 -38.53 9.15 16.51
CA LYS A 227 -39.37 8.00 16.13
C LYS A 227 -38.57 6.71 16.19
N GLU A 228 -39.10 5.78 16.99
CA GLU A 228 -38.71 4.38 17.07
C GLU A 228 -38.69 3.74 15.68
N ILE A 229 -37.63 3.01 15.37
CA ILE A 229 -37.63 1.97 14.34
C ILE A 229 -37.04 0.71 14.96
N LYS A 230 -37.81 -0.36 14.73
CA LYS A 230 -37.81 -1.68 15.33
C LYS A 230 -36.45 -2.36 15.38
N THR A 231 -36.18 -2.97 16.52
CA THR A 231 -35.18 -4.03 16.72
C THR A 231 -35.56 -5.25 15.89
N ASP A 232 -34.82 -5.49 14.82
CA ASP A 232 -34.33 -6.80 14.40
C ASP A 232 -33.47 -6.58 13.15
N ASP A 233 -32.15 -6.54 13.32
CA ASP A 233 -31.22 -7.15 12.38
C ASP A 233 -29.82 -7.30 12.99
N LEU A 234 -29.23 -8.45 12.70
CA LEU A 234 -28.16 -9.11 13.39
C LEU A 234 -26.79 -8.41 13.29
N LYS A 235 -26.02 -8.60 14.38
CA LYS A 235 -24.54 -8.67 14.47
C LYS A 235 -23.78 -8.51 13.14
N SER A 236 -23.20 -7.33 12.91
CA SER A 236 -22.05 -7.20 12.01
C SER A 236 -20.76 -7.29 12.82
N GLU A 237 -20.14 -8.46 12.84
CA GLU A 237 -18.75 -8.58 13.25
C GLU A 237 -17.90 -7.80 12.22
N LYS A 238 -17.15 -6.81 12.71
CA LYS A 238 -16.14 -6.10 11.90
C LYS A 238 -15.19 -7.14 11.30
N GLN A 239 -15.26 -7.33 9.98
CA GLN A 239 -14.35 -8.17 9.24
C GLN A 239 -12.95 -7.54 9.30
N ILE A 240 -12.06 -8.11 10.12
CA ILE A 240 -10.65 -7.70 10.20
C ILE A 240 -10.04 -7.94 8.82
N ASN A 241 -9.43 -6.90 8.22
CA ASN A 241 -8.72 -7.03 6.96
C ASN A 241 -7.41 -7.82 7.18
N VAL A 242 -7.49 -9.13 7.03
CA VAL A 242 -6.37 -10.08 7.23
C VAL A 242 -5.20 -9.78 6.30
N GLU A 243 -5.46 -9.25 5.11
CA GLU A 243 -4.43 -8.91 4.11
C GLU A 243 -3.56 -7.74 4.58
N SER A 244 -4.17 -6.72 5.18
CA SER A 244 -3.43 -5.61 5.81
C SER A 244 -2.48 -6.10 6.90
N LEU A 245 -2.94 -7.03 7.75
CA LEU A 245 -2.10 -7.61 8.81
C LEU A 245 -0.93 -8.43 8.25
N ILE A 246 -1.14 -9.15 7.14
CA ILE A 246 -0.09 -9.94 6.48
C ILE A 246 0.97 -9.00 5.88
N ASN A 247 0.56 -7.86 5.31
CA ASN A 247 1.47 -6.91 4.65
C ASN A 247 2.27 -6.05 5.63
N GLN A 248 1.90 -6.02 6.91
CA GLN A 248 2.70 -5.36 7.95
C GLN A 248 4.04 -6.06 8.23
N PHE A 249 4.21 -7.33 7.84
CA PHE A 249 5.48 -8.02 8.02
C PHE A 249 6.52 -7.51 7.02
N THR A 250 7.64 -7.00 7.55
CA THR A 250 8.83 -6.67 6.79
C THR A 250 9.53 -7.93 6.31
N ASP A 251 10.33 -7.83 5.25
CA ASP A 251 11.14 -8.94 4.75
C ASP A 251 12.05 -9.56 5.81
N ASN A 252 12.64 -8.75 6.69
CA ASN A 252 13.48 -9.27 7.77
C ASN A 252 12.71 -10.13 8.77
N GLU A 253 11.44 -9.78 9.04
CA GLU A 253 10.54 -10.58 9.88
C GLU A 253 10.09 -11.84 9.13
N ARG A 254 9.81 -11.75 7.82
CA ARG A 254 9.50 -12.91 6.98
C ARG A 254 10.68 -13.89 6.89
N PHE A 255 11.90 -13.41 6.70
CA PHE A 255 13.12 -14.23 6.73
C PHE A 255 13.33 -14.88 8.10
N LEU A 256 13.01 -14.17 9.19
CA LEU A 256 13.07 -14.74 10.53
C LEU A 256 12.00 -15.82 10.73
N ILE A 257 10.78 -15.63 10.21
CA ILE A 257 9.73 -16.66 10.20
C ILE A 257 10.18 -17.89 9.43
N ILE A 258 10.75 -17.71 8.23
CA ILE A 258 11.28 -18.82 7.41
C ILE A 258 12.41 -19.53 8.16
N HIS A 259 13.30 -18.79 8.83
CA HIS A 259 14.36 -19.38 9.65
C HIS A 259 13.78 -20.27 10.76
N VAL A 260 12.83 -19.75 11.55
CA VAL A 260 12.22 -20.51 12.65
C VAL A 260 11.47 -21.73 12.11
N LEU A 261 10.68 -21.57 11.04
CA LEU A 261 10.01 -22.68 10.38
C LEU A 261 11.00 -23.74 9.90
N TYR A 262 12.09 -23.33 9.25
CA TYR A 262 13.15 -24.21 8.80
C TYR A 262 13.76 -24.99 9.97
N LYS A 263 14.01 -24.34 11.12
CA LYS A 263 14.53 -25.03 12.32
C LYS A 263 13.53 -26.02 12.91
N LEU A 264 12.24 -25.67 12.91
CA LEU A 264 11.15 -26.54 13.38
C LEU A 264 10.96 -27.75 12.46
N ILE A 265 11.15 -27.59 11.15
CA ILE A 265 11.01 -28.68 10.17
C ILE A 265 12.27 -29.57 10.15
N ASN A 266 13.46 -28.97 10.12
CA ASN A 266 14.72 -29.70 9.93
C ASN A 266 15.39 -30.14 11.22
N ASN A 267 14.71 -30.00 12.36
CA ASN A 267 15.14 -30.53 13.65
C ASN A 267 16.62 -30.25 13.96
N ASP A 268 17.06 -28.98 13.86
CA ASP A 268 18.33 -28.58 14.51
C ASP A 268 18.07 -28.34 16.01
N VAL A 269 17.47 -29.35 16.63
CA VAL A 269 17.18 -29.48 18.06
C VAL A 269 18.31 -30.32 18.63
N LYS A 270 19.47 -29.69 18.81
CA LYS A 270 20.47 -30.10 19.81
C LYS A 270 20.06 -29.66 21.22
N ASP A 271 18.77 -29.43 21.45
CA ASP A 271 18.21 -29.01 22.73
C ASP A 271 17.21 -30.08 23.15
N GLU A 272 17.60 -30.97 24.06
CA GLU A 272 16.79 -32.09 24.57
C GLU A 272 15.47 -31.65 25.28
N ASP A 273 15.14 -30.36 25.26
CA ASP A 273 14.03 -29.70 25.95
C ASP A 273 12.90 -29.18 25.02
N VAL A 274 12.75 -29.71 23.80
CA VAL A 274 11.62 -29.32 22.92
C VAL A 274 10.53 -30.38 22.96
N ASP A 275 9.44 -30.06 23.64
CA ASP A 275 8.20 -30.83 23.59
C ASP A 275 7.62 -30.75 22.16
N TYR A 276 7.43 -31.91 21.54
CA TYR A 276 7.13 -32.05 20.11
C TYR A 276 5.79 -31.40 19.75
N THR A 277 5.84 -30.16 19.30
CA THR A 277 4.65 -29.47 18.77
C THR A 277 4.58 -29.70 17.27
N ASN A 278 3.76 -30.66 16.86
CA ASN A 278 3.44 -30.87 15.45
C ASN A 278 2.88 -29.56 14.84
N ILE A 279 3.50 -29.06 13.77
CA ILE A 279 2.92 -27.96 12.99
C ILE A 279 1.63 -28.48 12.35
N THR A 280 0.48 -27.96 12.78
CA THR A 280 -0.81 -28.30 12.16
C THR A 280 -0.87 -27.78 10.73
N SER A 281 -1.64 -28.44 9.85
CA SER A 281 -1.87 -27.96 8.48
C SER A 281 -2.38 -26.52 8.45
N ALA A 282 -3.25 -26.14 9.38
CA ALA A 282 -3.75 -24.78 9.53
C ALA A 282 -2.64 -23.77 9.85
N ASN A 283 -1.73 -24.10 10.77
CA ASN A 283 -0.59 -23.23 11.07
C ASN A 283 0.39 -23.20 9.91
N LEU A 284 0.66 -24.32 9.25
CA LEU A 284 1.52 -24.38 8.08
C LEU A 284 1.00 -23.47 6.95
N MET A 285 -0.29 -23.52 6.64
CA MET A 285 -0.90 -22.66 5.61
C MET A 285 -0.77 -21.16 5.95
N LYS A 286 -1.04 -20.78 7.20
CA LYS A 286 -0.85 -19.39 7.65
C LYS A 286 0.59 -18.95 7.53
N ILE A 287 1.52 -19.80 7.95
CA ILE A 287 2.95 -19.52 7.88
C ILE A 287 3.38 -19.37 6.43
N MET A 288 2.94 -20.23 5.51
CA MET A 288 3.29 -20.09 4.08
C MET A 288 2.76 -18.78 3.49
N ARG A 289 1.55 -18.36 3.87
CA ARG A 289 0.98 -17.08 3.40
C ARG A 289 1.73 -15.87 3.95
N LEU A 290 2.22 -15.93 5.19
CA LEU A 290 3.02 -14.87 5.81
C LEU A 290 4.47 -14.88 5.31
N ALA A 291 5.08 -16.05 5.25
CA ALA A 291 6.48 -16.21 4.89
C ALA A 291 6.71 -16.06 3.40
N GLY A 292 5.73 -16.35 2.54
CA GLY A 292 5.87 -16.34 1.08
C GLY A 292 5.56 -15.02 0.38
N ALA A 293 5.24 -13.97 1.14
CA ALA A 293 4.89 -12.64 0.61
C ALA A 293 6.07 -11.64 0.71
N PHE A 294 7.31 -12.10 0.44
CA PHE A 294 8.46 -11.21 0.24
C PHE A 294 8.77 -11.10 -1.26
N ASP A 295 9.06 -9.89 -1.73
CA ASP A 295 9.16 -9.54 -3.15
C ASP A 295 10.52 -9.86 -3.80
N ASP A 296 11.47 -10.41 -3.02
CA ASP A 296 12.82 -10.70 -3.52
C ASP A 296 12.84 -11.88 -4.52
N THR A 297 12.70 -11.55 -5.79
CA THR A 297 12.73 -12.49 -6.91
C THR A 297 14.12 -13.08 -7.17
N SER A 298 15.17 -12.46 -6.63
CA SER A 298 16.56 -12.87 -6.86
C SER A 298 16.88 -14.22 -6.23
N ILE A 299 16.06 -14.72 -5.29
CA ILE A 299 16.19 -16.07 -4.74
C ILE A 299 16.08 -17.15 -5.83
N PHE A 300 15.40 -16.87 -6.95
CA PHE A 300 15.24 -17.84 -8.03
C PHE A 300 16.37 -17.78 -9.07
N SER A 301 17.06 -16.65 -9.19
CA SER A 301 18.04 -16.40 -10.26
C SER A 301 19.49 -16.32 -9.77
N GLN A 302 19.72 -16.02 -8.50
CA GLN A 302 21.06 -15.91 -7.91
C GLN A 302 21.43 -17.18 -7.13
N ASP A 303 22.73 -17.52 -7.15
CA ASP A 303 23.26 -18.58 -6.30
C ASP A 303 23.08 -18.23 -4.81
N SER A 304 22.69 -19.23 -4.01
CA SER A 304 22.47 -19.09 -2.56
C SER A 304 23.61 -18.42 -1.79
N LYS A 305 24.87 -18.55 -2.24
CA LYS A 305 26.04 -17.93 -1.61
C LYS A 305 26.12 -16.43 -1.84
N ASN A 306 25.56 -15.96 -2.96
CA ASN A 306 25.63 -14.57 -3.40
C ASN A 306 24.36 -13.77 -3.08
N ASN A 307 23.34 -14.44 -2.56
CA ASN A 307 22.06 -13.84 -2.23
C ASN A 307 21.89 -13.62 -0.71
N THR A 308 21.55 -12.38 -0.38
CA THR A 308 21.46 -11.91 1.01
C THR A 308 20.28 -12.55 1.76
N SER A 309 19.19 -12.85 1.08
CA SER A 309 17.99 -13.46 1.65
C SER A 309 18.26 -14.87 2.16
N TYR A 310 19.00 -15.69 1.40
CA TYR A 310 19.48 -16.99 1.90
C TYR A 310 20.40 -16.84 3.12
N SER A 311 21.30 -15.86 3.12
CA SER A 311 22.18 -15.60 4.27
C SER A 311 21.40 -15.19 5.53
N LYS A 312 20.34 -14.38 5.37
CA LYS A 312 19.44 -13.96 6.46
C LYS A 312 18.66 -15.15 7.03
N VAL A 313 18.08 -15.98 6.16
CA VAL A 313 17.37 -17.19 6.56
C VAL A 313 18.30 -18.20 7.24
N ALA A 314 19.51 -18.41 6.72
CA ALA A 314 20.46 -19.36 7.30
C ALA A 314 20.96 -18.92 8.69
N LYS A 315 21.30 -17.64 8.85
CA LYS A 315 21.85 -17.10 10.11
C LYS A 315 20.77 -16.66 11.12
N GLY A 316 19.53 -16.49 10.67
CA GLY A 316 18.40 -16.06 11.50
C GLY A 316 18.69 -14.74 12.22
N ILE A 317 18.34 -14.67 13.50
CA ILE A 317 18.55 -13.46 14.30
C ILE A 317 20.03 -13.03 14.40
N ASN A 318 20.96 -13.96 14.21
CA ASN A 318 22.40 -13.67 14.29
C ASN A 318 22.92 -12.91 13.07
N TYR A 319 22.17 -12.86 11.97
CA TYR A 319 22.50 -12.03 10.82
C TYR A 319 22.53 -10.54 11.21
N TYR A 320 21.63 -10.13 12.11
CA TYR A 320 21.42 -8.72 12.43
C TYR A 320 22.37 -8.25 13.54
N GLY A 321 22.71 -6.95 13.50
CA GLY A 321 23.47 -6.30 14.56
C GLY A 321 22.73 -6.35 15.90
N VAL A 322 23.48 -6.43 17.01
CA VAL A 322 22.96 -6.68 18.37
C VAL A 322 21.81 -5.73 18.73
N SER A 323 21.93 -4.44 18.39
CA SER A 323 20.91 -3.41 18.66
C SER A 323 19.58 -3.61 17.92
N LYS A 324 19.57 -4.38 16.82
CA LYS A 324 18.39 -4.64 15.99
C LYS A 324 17.69 -5.96 16.32
N ARG A 325 18.37 -6.88 17.01
CA ARG A 325 17.87 -8.24 17.28
C ARG A 325 16.61 -8.24 18.14
N LEU A 326 16.64 -7.53 19.27
CA LEU A 326 15.50 -7.50 20.19
C LEU A 326 14.27 -6.89 19.54
N LYS A 327 14.44 -5.76 18.83
CA LYS A 327 13.34 -5.10 18.10
C LYS A 327 12.71 -6.01 17.03
N LEU A 328 13.55 -6.75 16.29
CA LEU A 328 13.06 -7.67 15.26
C LEU A 328 12.25 -8.82 15.88
N LEU A 329 12.74 -9.41 16.98
CA LEU A 329 12.01 -10.46 17.70
C LEU A 329 10.67 -9.96 18.23
N GLU A 330 10.66 -8.81 18.92
CA GLU A 330 9.45 -8.25 19.53
C GLU A 330 8.39 -7.87 18.51
N SER A 331 8.81 -7.22 17.42
CA SER A 331 7.91 -6.85 16.32
C SER A 331 7.33 -8.10 15.62
N THR A 332 8.15 -9.13 15.37
CA THR A 332 7.68 -10.39 14.76
C THR A 332 6.67 -11.10 15.65
N ILE A 333 6.94 -11.20 16.96
CA ILE A 333 6.06 -11.86 17.93
C ILE A 333 4.70 -11.14 18.00
N LEU A 334 4.71 -9.80 18.14
CA LEU A 334 3.51 -8.99 18.24
C LEU A 334 2.59 -9.21 17.02
N LYS A 335 3.15 -9.21 15.81
CA LYS A 335 2.37 -9.40 14.58
C LYS A 335 1.84 -10.83 14.46
N LEU A 336 2.61 -11.84 14.85
CA LEU A 336 2.16 -13.24 14.82
C LEU A 336 0.99 -13.53 15.78
N GLN A 337 0.86 -12.78 16.88
CA GLN A 337 -0.26 -12.93 17.82
C GLN A 337 -1.62 -12.71 17.13
N ALA A 338 -1.70 -11.78 16.16
CA ALA A 338 -2.93 -11.52 15.41
C ALA A 338 -3.42 -12.75 14.60
N PHE A 339 -2.51 -13.67 14.26
CA PHE A 339 -2.79 -14.86 13.47
C PHE A 339 -2.92 -16.14 14.30
N LYS A 340 -2.67 -16.06 15.61
CA LYS A 340 -2.70 -17.19 16.55
C LYS A 340 -1.81 -18.35 16.06
N ILE A 341 -0.54 -18.05 15.75
CA ILE A 341 0.46 -19.03 15.31
C ILE A 341 1.41 -19.34 16.48
N ASP A 342 0.86 -19.99 17.49
CA ASP A 342 1.50 -20.14 18.81
C ASP A 342 2.85 -20.87 18.76
N ILE A 343 3.01 -21.80 17.82
CA ILE A 343 4.25 -22.55 17.63
C ILE A 343 5.45 -21.66 17.27
N LEU A 344 5.25 -20.67 16.38
CA LEU A 344 6.31 -19.72 16.04
C LEU A 344 6.53 -18.71 17.17
N ILE A 345 5.45 -18.24 17.79
CA ILE A 345 5.51 -17.31 18.92
C ILE A 345 6.34 -17.91 20.05
N THR A 346 6.09 -19.17 20.40
CA THR A 346 6.79 -19.89 21.46
C THR A 346 8.29 -19.97 21.18
N GLU A 347 8.69 -20.35 19.96
CA GLU A 347 10.10 -20.47 19.62
C GLU A 347 10.80 -19.10 19.55
N LEU A 348 10.12 -18.07 19.04
CA LEU A 348 10.64 -16.70 19.03
C LEU A 348 10.83 -16.13 20.45
N GLU A 349 9.89 -16.39 21.37
CA GLU A 349 10.01 -16.00 22.78
C GLU A 349 11.17 -16.73 23.48
N ARG A 350 11.40 -17.99 23.13
CA ARG A 350 12.59 -18.75 23.59
C ARG A 350 13.88 -18.12 23.08
N MET A 351 13.95 -17.75 21.80
CA MET A 351 15.08 -17.03 21.22
C MET A 351 15.31 -15.67 21.88
N LYS A 352 14.24 -14.92 22.17
CA LYS A 352 14.27 -13.63 22.88
C LYS A 352 14.84 -13.79 24.30
N THR A 353 14.37 -14.79 25.03
CA THR A 353 14.85 -15.08 26.39
C THR A 353 16.34 -15.43 26.39
N LYS A 354 16.78 -16.32 25.49
CA LYS A 354 18.21 -16.67 25.32
C LYS A 354 19.05 -15.45 24.96
N HIS A 355 18.53 -14.53 24.14
CA HIS A 355 19.24 -13.31 23.78
C HIS A 355 19.42 -12.36 24.97
N LEU A 356 18.36 -12.12 25.75
CA LEU A 356 18.40 -11.28 26.95
C LEU A 356 19.31 -11.84 28.05
N GLN A 357 19.37 -13.17 28.20
CA GLN A 357 20.29 -13.82 29.14
C GLN A 357 21.76 -13.59 28.75
N LYS A 358 22.10 -13.67 27.46
CA LYS A 358 23.47 -13.39 26.98
C LYS A 358 23.89 -11.93 27.23
N LEU A 359 22.97 -10.98 27.06
CA LEU A 359 23.22 -9.55 27.33
C LEU A 359 23.39 -9.22 28.83
N ARG A 360 22.94 -10.09 29.74
CA ARG A 360 23.15 -9.94 31.18
C ARG A 360 24.47 -10.54 31.67
N ILE A 361 25.12 -11.35 30.85
CA ILE A 361 26.38 -12.05 31.17
C ILE A 361 27.59 -11.36 30.49
N SER A 362 27.36 -10.58 29.44
CA SER A 362 28.34 -9.68 28.81
C SER A 362 28.35 -8.30 29.44
#